data_AF-A0A6B3ENF5-F1
#
_entry.id   AF-A0A6B3ENF5-F1
#
_cell.length_a   1.000
_cell.length_b   1.000
_cell.length_c   1.000
_cell.angle_alpha   90.00
_cell.angle_beta   90.00
_cell.angle_gamma   90.00
#
_symmetry.space_group_name_H-M   'P 1'
#
loop_
_entity.id
_entity.type
_entity.pdbx_description
1 polymer ?
#
loop_
_entity_poly.entity_id
_entity_poly.type
_entity_poly.pdbx_seq_one_letter_code
_entity_poly.pdbx_strand_id
1 'polypeptide(L)'
;FGRLDTRIGHFLRDERLRRVFTFQSLYAGVAPARALAAYAVIAYMDTVAGVWFPRGGIHAVPRAMAAAAEAAGAELRFSTPVRSLERRAGRVVAVHVPDERIACDAVVLTPDLPVTYDLLGARPRRAVPLRYAPSAVVLHAGTSRT
;
A
#
# COMPACT_ATOMS: atom_id res chain seq x y z
N PHE A 1 -14.79 -8.70 17.14
CA PHE A 1 -13.34 -8.54 17.33
C PHE A 1 -13.08 -7.33 18.22
N GLY A 2 -12.39 -7.48 19.35
CA GLY A 2 -12.10 -6.38 20.28
C GLY A 2 -10.94 -5.49 19.82
N ARG A 3 -10.61 -4.47 20.61
CA ARG A 3 -9.44 -3.59 20.39
C ARG A 3 -8.14 -4.32 20.73
N LEU A 4 -7.08 -4.04 19.96
CA LEU A 4 -5.78 -4.69 20.12
C LEU A 4 -5.17 -4.47 21.52
N ASP A 5 -5.17 -3.22 21.99
CA ASP A 5 -4.63 -2.85 23.31
C ASP A 5 -5.33 -3.61 24.46
N THR A 6 -6.66 -3.62 24.45
CA THR A 6 -7.45 -4.37 25.45
C THR A 6 -7.14 -5.87 25.41
N ARG A 7 -7.03 -6.46 24.21
CA ARG A 7 -6.75 -7.90 24.04
C ARG A 7 -5.35 -8.25 24.56
N ILE A 8 -4.33 -7.46 24.20
CA ILE A 8 -2.95 -7.66 24.67
C ILE A 8 -2.86 -7.48 26.19
N GLY A 9 -3.65 -6.56 26.76
CA GLY A 9 -3.72 -6.35 28.20
C GLY A 9 -4.15 -7.57 29.03
N HIS A 10 -4.86 -8.54 28.43
CA HIS A 10 -5.16 -9.82 29.08
C HIS A 10 -3.95 -10.76 29.18
N PHE A 11 -3.00 -10.67 28.25
CA PHE A 11 -1.83 -11.56 28.18
C PHE A 11 -0.59 -10.95 28.82
N LEU A 12 -0.41 -9.63 28.70
CA LEU A 12 0.75 -8.90 29.19
C LEU A 12 0.26 -7.84 30.17
N ARG A 13 0.82 -7.81 31.37
CA ARG A 13 0.45 -6.81 32.42
C ARG A 13 1.40 -5.61 32.44
N ASP A 14 2.65 -5.81 32.02
CA ASP A 14 3.66 -4.75 31.96
C ASP A 14 3.34 -3.76 30.82
N GLU A 15 3.31 -2.47 31.14
CA GLU A 15 2.95 -1.40 30.20
C GLU A 15 3.97 -1.22 29.07
N ARG A 16 5.26 -1.47 29.33
CA ARG A 16 6.33 -1.39 28.32
C ARG A 16 6.19 -2.52 27.31
N LEU A 17 5.91 -3.74 27.80
CA LEU A 17 5.62 -4.88 26.93
C LEU A 17 4.34 -4.66 26.13
N ARG A 18 3.28 -4.14 26.75
CA ARG A 18 2.06 -3.74 26.01
C ARG A 18 2.37 -2.75 24.90
N ARG A 19 3.22 -1.73 25.15
CA ARG A 19 3.64 -0.78 24.10
C ARG A 19 4.39 -1.46 22.96
N VAL A 20 5.33 -2.36 23.23
CA VAL A 20 6.08 -3.09 22.19
C VAL A 20 5.14 -3.86 21.26
N PHE A 21 4.17 -4.60 21.83
CA PHE A 21 3.25 -5.44 21.04
C PHE A 21 2.04 -4.70 20.45
N THR A 22 1.78 -3.46 20.89
CA THR A 22 0.74 -2.60 20.31
C THR A 22 1.28 -1.63 19.28
N PHE A 23 2.56 -1.23 19.36
CA PHE A 23 3.23 -0.35 18.40
C PHE A 23 3.11 -0.86 16.96
N GLN A 24 3.08 -2.18 16.78
CA GLN A 24 2.97 -2.81 15.47
C GLN A 24 1.64 -2.50 14.73
N SER A 25 0.62 -1.97 15.40
CA SER A 25 -0.56 -1.48 14.70
C SER A 25 -0.32 -0.22 13.87
N LEU A 26 0.76 0.53 14.15
CA LEU A 26 1.14 1.69 13.36
C LEU A 26 1.55 1.30 11.93
N TYR A 27 1.99 0.06 11.69
CA TYR A 27 2.23 -0.47 10.34
C TYR A 27 0.97 -0.49 9.47
N ALA A 28 -0.22 -0.51 10.08
CA ALA A 28 -1.49 -0.39 9.39
C ALA A 28 -2.00 1.07 9.29
N GLY A 29 -1.20 2.06 9.72
CA GLY A 29 -1.60 3.47 9.73
C GLY A 29 -2.68 3.81 10.77
N VAL A 30 -2.86 2.96 11.79
CA VAL A 30 -3.90 3.13 12.82
C VAL A 30 -3.28 3.16 14.21
N ALA A 31 -3.70 4.14 15.03
CA ALA A 31 -3.33 4.20 16.44
C ALA A 31 -3.75 2.91 17.17
N PRO A 32 -2.92 2.34 18.05
CA PRO A 32 -3.19 1.03 18.66
C PRO A 32 -4.50 0.91 19.43
N ALA A 33 -4.96 2.01 20.05
CA ALA A 33 -6.25 2.10 20.71
C ALA A 33 -7.46 1.92 19.76
N ARG A 34 -7.26 2.06 18.45
CA ARG A 34 -8.28 1.91 17.41
C ARG A 34 -8.02 0.73 16.46
N ALA A 35 -6.88 0.07 16.59
CA ALA A 35 -6.53 -1.10 15.81
C ALA A 35 -7.37 -2.31 16.24
N LEU A 36 -7.95 -3.01 15.27
CA LEU A 36 -8.62 -4.27 15.51
C LEU A 36 -7.61 -5.32 15.98
N ALA A 37 -8.02 -6.23 16.87
CA ALA A 37 -7.17 -7.32 17.34
C ALA A 37 -6.62 -8.23 16.21
N ALA A 38 -7.23 -8.19 15.01
CA ALA A 38 -6.72 -8.87 13.82
C ALA A 38 -5.31 -8.40 13.42
N TYR A 39 -4.93 -7.15 13.72
CA TYR A 39 -3.57 -6.64 13.45
C TYR A 39 -2.48 -7.28 14.32
N ALA A 40 -2.84 -8.07 15.35
CA ALA A 40 -1.88 -8.91 16.07
C ALA A 40 -1.17 -9.92 15.15
N VAL A 41 -1.71 -10.20 13.95
CA VAL A 41 -1.02 -11.00 12.93
C VAL A 41 0.31 -10.37 12.50
N ILE A 42 0.43 -9.04 12.52
CA ILE A 42 1.68 -8.33 12.21
C ILE A 42 2.76 -8.69 13.23
N ALA A 43 2.38 -8.74 14.51
CA ALA A 43 3.27 -9.17 15.59
C ALA A 43 3.77 -10.60 15.40
N TYR A 44 2.87 -11.50 14.98
CA TYR A 44 3.23 -12.88 14.65
C TYR A 44 4.16 -12.96 13.43
N MET A 45 3.92 -12.17 12.38
CA MET A 45 4.78 -12.15 11.19
C MET A 45 6.21 -11.73 11.56
N ASP A 46 6.37 -10.65 12.34
CA ASP A 46 7.70 -10.17 12.73
C ASP A 46 8.43 -11.12 13.68
N THR A 47 7.72 -11.76 14.61
CA THR A 47 8.34 -12.57 15.67
C THR A 47 8.49 -14.05 15.33
N VAL A 48 7.63 -14.59 14.46
CA VAL A 48 7.56 -16.02 14.17
C VAL A 48 7.90 -16.32 12.71
N ALA A 49 7.38 -15.53 11.76
CA ALA A 49 7.70 -15.77 10.35
C ALA A 49 9.12 -15.32 10.01
N GLY A 50 9.64 -14.32 10.71
CA GLY A 50 11.00 -13.81 10.56
C GLY A 50 11.04 -12.48 9.80
N VAL A 51 12.18 -11.80 9.91
CA VAL A 51 12.42 -10.51 9.26
C VAL A 51 13.60 -10.67 8.30
N TRP A 52 13.40 -10.28 7.04
CA TRP A 52 14.41 -10.38 6.00
C TRP A 52 14.78 -9.00 5.48
N PHE A 53 16.08 -8.82 5.20
CA PHE A 53 16.59 -7.65 4.52
C PHE A 53 17.09 -8.07 3.13
N PRO A 54 16.45 -7.61 2.04
CA PRO A 54 16.89 -7.95 0.70
C PRO A 54 18.28 -7.38 0.44
N ARG A 55 19.14 -8.17 -0.21
CA ARG A 55 20.47 -7.72 -0.64
C ARG A 55 20.30 -6.56 -1.62
N GLY A 56 20.98 -5.44 -1.37
CA GLY A 56 20.78 -4.20 -2.13
C GLY A 56 19.68 -3.29 -1.57
N GLY A 57 19.11 -3.63 -0.41
CA GLY A 57 18.10 -2.83 0.27
C GLY A 57 16.71 -2.98 -0.34
N ILE A 58 15.71 -2.32 0.27
CA ILE A 58 14.31 -2.52 -0.09
C ILE A 58 13.98 -2.17 -1.55
N HIS A 59 14.74 -1.24 -2.15
CA HIS A 59 14.59 -0.86 -3.54
C HIS A 59 14.98 -1.99 -4.54
N ALA A 60 15.72 -3.01 -4.09
CA ALA A 60 16.01 -4.19 -4.91
C ALA A 60 14.74 -4.99 -5.25
N VAL A 61 13.72 -4.95 -4.38
CA VAL A 61 12.46 -5.68 -4.57
C VAL A 61 11.66 -5.18 -5.78
N PRO A 62 11.24 -3.90 -5.88
CA PRO A 62 10.50 -3.42 -7.04
C PRO A 62 11.32 -3.52 -8.33
N ARG A 63 12.66 -3.40 -8.26
CA ARG A 63 13.53 -3.62 -9.42
C ARG A 63 13.49 -5.07 -9.92
N ALA A 64 13.55 -6.05 -9.03
CA ALA A 64 13.44 -7.46 -9.39
C ALA A 64 12.06 -7.78 -9.98
N MET A 65 10.99 -7.19 -9.43
CA MET A 65 9.64 -7.35 -9.96
C MET A 65 9.50 -6.73 -11.36
N ALA A 66 10.05 -5.54 -11.59
CA ALA A 66 10.05 -4.89 -12.90
C ALA A 66 10.77 -5.75 -13.95
N ALA A 67 11.97 -6.22 -13.63
CA ALA A 67 12.74 -7.09 -14.51
C ALA A 67 12.02 -8.40 -14.83
N ALA A 68 11.35 -9.01 -13.83
CA ALA A 68 10.56 -10.22 -14.03
C ALA A 68 9.34 -9.98 -14.95
N ALA A 69 8.68 -8.82 -14.81
CA ALA A 69 7.56 -8.44 -15.67
C ALA A 69 8.02 -8.21 -17.11
N GLU A 70 9.11 -7.49 -17.32
CA GLU A 70 9.70 -7.27 -18.64
C GLU A 70 10.14 -8.59 -19.29
N ALA A 71 10.76 -9.49 -18.52
CA ALA A 71 11.12 -10.82 -19.00
C ALA A 71 9.90 -11.68 -19.38
N ALA A 72 8.74 -11.41 -18.79
CA ALA A 72 7.45 -12.01 -19.15
C ALA A 72 6.74 -11.30 -20.32
N GLY A 73 7.37 -10.26 -20.90
CA GLY A 73 6.84 -9.51 -22.05
C GLY A 73 6.02 -8.27 -21.70
N ALA A 74 6.02 -7.83 -20.44
CA ALA A 74 5.37 -6.57 -20.07
C ALA A 74 6.20 -5.37 -20.56
N GLU A 75 5.51 -4.33 -21.03
CA GLU A 75 6.12 -3.04 -21.35
C GLU A 75 5.91 -2.06 -20.18
N LEU A 76 6.99 -1.51 -19.64
CA LEU A 76 6.94 -0.54 -18.54
C LEU A 76 7.16 0.88 -19.07
N ARG A 77 6.12 1.72 -18.98
CA ARG A 77 6.17 3.12 -19.39
C ARG A 77 6.20 4.05 -18.19
N PHE A 78 7.38 4.61 -17.91
CA PHE A 78 7.60 5.57 -16.83
C PHE A 78 7.37 7.01 -17.31
N SER A 79 7.04 7.90 -16.38
CA SER A 79 6.73 9.32 -16.68
C SER A 79 5.59 9.48 -17.70
N THR A 80 4.69 8.50 -17.77
CA THR A 80 3.56 8.46 -18.72
C THR A 80 2.24 8.52 -17.95
N PRO A 81 1.81 9.71 -17.48
CA PRO A 81 0.59 9.82 -16.68
C PRO A 81 -0.65 9.54 -17.53
N VAL A 82 -1.49 8.60 -17.08
CA VAL A 82 -2.80 8.36 -17.68
C VAL A 82 -3.70 9.58 -17.47
N ARG A 83 -4.30 10.08 -18.55
CA ARG A 83 -5.17 11.26 -18.55
C ARG A 83 -6.64 10.90 -18.55
N SER A 84 -7.03 9.89 -19.32
CA SER A 84 -8.44 9.46 -19.41
C SER A 84 -8.56 8.04 -19.95
N LEU A 85 -9.77 7.49 -19.81
CA LEU A 85 -10.14 6.17 -20.32
C LEU A 85 -11.17 6.32 -21.43
N GLU A 86 -10.91 5.73 -22.59
CA GLU A 86 -11.89 5.66 -23.69
C GLU A 86 -12.87 4.52 -23.43
N ARG A 87 -14.16 4.80 -23.62
CA ARG A 87 -15.22 3.81 -23.44
C ARG A 87 -16.11 3.68 -24.66
N ARG A 88 -16.53 2.45 -24.95
CA ARG A 88 -17.56 2.13 -25.95
C ARG A 88 -18.54 1.15 -25.34
N ALA A 89 -19.84 1.46 -25.41
CA ALA A 89 -20.92 0.65 -24.82
C ALA A 89 -20.66 0.22 -23.36
N GLY A 90 -20.10 1.13 -22.54
CA GLY A 90 -19.80 0.88 -21.13
C GLY A 90 -18.50 0.12 -20.85
N ARG A 91 -17.77 -0.35 -21.88
CA ARG A 91 -16.48 -1.03 -21.74
C ARG A 91 -15.32 -0.08 -22.02
N VAL A 92 -14.25 -0.15 -21.22
CA VAL A 92 -12.98 0.54 -21.54
C VAL A 92 -12.32 -0.17 -22.73
N VAL A 93 -11.88 0.62 -23.71
CA VAL A 93 -11.25 0.11 -24.95
C VAL A 93 -9.87 0.71 -25.23
N ALA A 94 -9.51 1.79 -24.52
CA ALA A 94 -8.19 2.40 -24.60
C ALA A 94 -7.90 3.28 -23.39
N VAL A 95 -6.61 3.53 -23.18
CA VAL A 95 -6.05 4.48 -22.23
C VAL A 95 -5.43 5.63 -23.01
N HIS A 96 -5.74 6.87 -22.62
CA HIS A 96 -5.12 8.07 -23.19
C HIS A 96 -4.04 8.59 -22.25
N VAL A 97 -2.85 8.77 -22.80
CA VAL A 97 -1.71 9.45 -22.17
C VAL A 97 -1.44 10.74 -22.98
N PRO A 98 -0.56 11.67 -22.57
CA PRO A 98 -0.48 13.01 -23.16
C PRO A 98 -0.44 13.05 -24.69
N ASP A 99 0.32 12.15 -25.32
CA ASP A 99 0.57 12.17 -26.76
C ASP A 99 0.20 10.84 -27.46
N GLU A 100 -0.53 9.95 -26.78
CA GLU A 100 -0.76 8.61 -27.30
C GLU A 100 -2.06 7.98 -26.80
N ARG A 101 -2.68 7.21 -27.70
CA ARG A 101 -3.82 6.34 -27.40
C ARG A 101 -3.36 4.88 -27.40
N ILE A 102 -3.44 4.24 -26.23
CA ILE A 102 -3.04 2.84 -26.05
C ILE A 102 -4.31 1.99 -26.01
N ALA A 103 -4.54 1.17 -27.05
CA ALA A 103 -5.69 0.27 -27.10
C ALA A 103 -5.55 -0.85 -26.07
N CYS A 104 -6.65 -1.23 -25.42
CA CYS A 104 -6.65 -2.34 -24.46
C CYS A 104 -8.02 -3.02 -24.35
N ASP A 105 -8.01 -4.33 -24.07
CA ASP A 105 -9.23 -5.10 -23.81
C ASP A 105 -9.69 -5.01 -22.35
N ALA A 106 -8.75 -4.70 -21.45
CA ALA A 106 -8.95 -4.58 -20.03
C ALA A 106 -8.01 -3.51 -19.45
N VAL A 107 -8.42 -2.91 -18.33
CA VAL A 107 -7.61 -1.99 -17.56
C VAL A 107 -7.68 -2.36 -16.08
N VAL A 108 -6.52 -2.40 -15.42
CA VAL A 108 -6.42 -2.56 -13.97
C VAL A 108 -5.89 -1.26 -13.40
N LEU A 109 -6.71 -0.58 -12.60
CA LEU A 109 -6.37 0.67 -11.95
C LEU A 109 -5.81 0.35 -10.56
N THR A 110 -4.55 0.70 -10.33
CA THR A 110 -3.87 0.62 -9.03
C THR A 110 -3.67 1.95 -8.29
N PRO A 111 -4.09 3.15 -8.76
CA PRO A 111 -3.95 4.36 -7.98
C PRO A 111 -5.03 4.45 -6.89
N ASP A 112 -4.90 5.42 -6.00
CA ASP A 112 -5.86 5.64 -4.92
C ASP A 112 -7.30 5.84 -5.42
N LEU A 113 -8.27 5.54 -4.55
CA LEU A 113 -9.69 5.60 -4.88
C LEU A 113 -10.14 6.93 -5.52
N PRO A 114 -9.72 8.12 -5.05
CA PRO A 114 -10.07 9.38 -5.72
C PRO A 114 -9.65 9.42 -7.18
N VAL A 115 -8.39 9.08 -7.46
CA VAL A 115 -7.83 9.08 -8.82
C VAL A 115 -8.54 8.05 -9.69
N THR A 116 -8.77 6.85 -9.15
CA THR A 116 -9.55 5.80 -9.82
C THR A 116 -10.94 6.29 -10.19
N TYR A 117 -11.67 6.95 -9.28
CA TYR A 117 -13.02 7.45 -9.55
C TYR A 117 -13.04 8.58 -10.57
N ASP A 118 -12.06 9.48 -10.53
CA ASP A 118 -11.95 10.57 -11.49
C ASP A 118 -11.66 10.03 -12.90
N LEU A 119 -10.74 9.06 -13.03
CA LEU A 119 -10.50 8.34 -14.30
C LEU A 119 -11.71 7.57 -14.79
N LEU A 120 -12.49 6.99 -13.86
CA LEU A 120 -13.71 6.27 -14.20
C LEU A 120 -14.89 7.20 -14.50
N GLY A 121 -14.81 8.51 -14.22
CA GLY A 121 -15.92 9.46 -14.34
C GLY A 121 -17.16 9.05 -13.53
N ALA A 122 -16.99 8.19 -12.52
CA ALA A 122 -18.09 7.59 -11.78
C ALA A 122 -17.66 7.32 -10.34
N ARG A 123 -18.56 7.58 -9.40
CA ARG A 123 -18.40 7.26 -7.98
C ARG A 123 -19.47 6.26 -7.56
N PRO A 124 -19.14 5.31 -6.67
CA PRO A 124 -20.15 4.42 -6.12
C PRO A 124 -21.20 5.21 -5.36
N ARG A 125 -22.47 4.78 -5.44
CA ARG A 125 -23.62 5.42 -4.76
C ARG A 125 -23.43 5.54 -3.24
N ARG A 126 -22.65 4.64 -2.65
CA ARG A 126 -22.23 4.67 -1.24
C ARG A 126 -20.71 4.68 -1.18
N ALA A 127 -20.11 5.83 -1.48
CA ALA A 127 -18.68 6.00 -1.28
C ALA A 127 -18.36 5.89 0.21
N VAL A 128 -17.40 5.05 0.57
CA VAL A 128 -16.86 5.00 1.93
C VAL A 128 -16.08 6.30 2.15
N PRO A 129 -16.40 7.08 3.19
CA PRO A 129 -15.66 8.30 3.48
C PRO A 129 -14.19 7.96 3.72
N LEU A 130 -13.30 8.62 2.96
CA LEU A 130 -11.87 8.43 3.10
C LEU A 130 -11.40 9.10 4.39
N ARG A 131 -10.79 8.29 5.26
CA ARG A 131 -10.05 8.77 6.41
C ARG A 131 -8.58 8.49 6.15
N TYR A 132 -7.82 9.54 5.83
CA TYR A 132 -6.40 9.41 5.59
C TYR A 132 -5.67 8.92 6.84
N ALA A 133 -4.75 7.98 6.65
CA ALA A 133 -3.81 7.58 7.69
C ALA A 133 -2.84 8.74 7.99
N PRO A 134 -2.22 8.77 9.18
CA PRO A 134 -1.11 9.67 9.44
C PRO A 134 -0.01 9.51 8.38
N SER A 135 0.54 10.64 7.93
CA SER A 135 1.70 10.65 7.03
C SER A 135 3.00 10.49 7.82
N ALA A 136 4.14 10.54 7.13
CA ALA A 136 5.47 10.46 7.72
C ALA A 136 6.30 11.71 7.42
N VAL A 137 7.16 12.08 8.36
CA VAL A 137 8.31 12.96 8.13
C VAL A 137 9.54 12.07 8.10
N VAL A 138 10.28 12.12 7.00
CA VAL A 138 11.47 11.26 6.79
C VAL A 138 12.71 12.13 6.69
N LEU A 139 13.70 11.85 7.55
CA LEU A 139 15.03 12.44 7.50
C LEU A 139 16.05 11.38 7.10
N HIS A 140 16.72 11.58 5.98
CA HIS A 140 17.88 10.77 5.61
C HIS A 140 19.15 11.48 6.06
N ALA A 141 19.86 10.88 7.01
CA ALA A 141 21.13 11.38 7.53
C ALA A 141 22.22 10.32 7.34
N GLY A 142 23.41 10.75 6.90
CA GLY A 142 24.60 9.90 6.75
C GLY A 142 25.70 10.36 7.69
N THR A 143 26.54 9.42 8.14
CA THR A 143 27.73 9.69 8.97
C THR A 143 28.94 8.99 8.37
N SER A 144 30.11 9.64 8.45
CA SER A 144 31.39 9.04 8.09
C SER A 144 32.09 8.36 9.28
N ARG A 145 31.49 8.41 10.49
CA ARG A 145 31.97 7.66 11.65
C ARG A 145 31.38 6.25 11.61
N THR A 146 32.25 5.25 11.45
CA THR A 146 31.97 3.84 11.73
C THR A 146 31.98 3.56 13.22
#